data_AF-A0A7K2XDD1-F1
#
_entry.id   AF-A0A7K2XDD1-F1
#
_cell.length_a   1.000
_cell.length_b   1.000
_cell.length_c   1.000
_cell.angle_alpha   90.00
_cell.angle_beta   90.00
_cell.angle_gamma   90.00
#
_symmetry.space_group_name_H-M   'P 1'
#
loop_
_entity.id
_entity.type
_entity.pdbx_description
1 polymer ?
#
loop_
_entity_poly.entity_id
_entity_poly.type
_entity_poly.pdbx_seq_one_letter_code
_entity_poly.pdbx_strand_id
1 'polypeptide(L)'
;MEGPPAAVPPPRLRPADREVLWLYLLTRAAVWTTAYCTRWLFPASGDARVPEPVLAPFERWDWGHFLNIARDGYFPGGPGEGDNREAFFPGLPLVLRAVHVLVPHWTAAGLLVSLVAGAVAAVALAR
;
A
#
# COMPACT_ATOMS: atom_id res chain seq x y z
N MET A 1 17.67 35.15 -29.43
CA MET A 1 16.36 34.91 -28.79
C MET A 1 16.01 33.45 -29.03
N GLU A 2 16.31 32.58 -28.08
CA GLU A 2 15.79 31.19 -28.09
C GLU A 2 14.29 31.24 -27.80
N GLY A 3 13.50 30.59 -28.66
CA GLY A 3 12.06 30.47 -28.46
C GLY A 3 11.75 29.60 -27.23
N PRO A 4 10.58 29.76 -26.60
CA PRO A 4 10.19 28.96 -25.45
C PRO A 4 10.20 27.46 -25.81
N PRO A 5 10.62 26.58 -24.89
CA PRO A 5 10.65 25.15 -25.14
C PRO A 5 9.24 24.66 -25.47
N ALA A 6 9.12 23.86 -26.54
CA ALA A 6 7.86 23.24 -26.91
C ALA A 6 7.33 22.39 -25.75
N ALA A 7 6.08 22.62 -25.35
CA ALA A 7 5.45 21.87 -24.27
C ALA A 7 5.35 20.39 -24.65
N VAL A 8 5.89 19.50 -23.81
CA VAL A 8 5.72 18.05 -23.98
C VAL A 8 4.25 17.71 -23.71
N PRO A 9 3.53 17.06 -24.64
CA PRO A 9 2.15 16.70 -24.42
C PRO A 9 2.04 15.74 -23.23
N PRO A 10 0.96 15.83 -22.42
CA PRO A 10 0.77 14.94 -21.28
C PRO A 10 0.69 13.49 -21.75
N PRO A 11 1.27 12.53 -21.00
CA PRO A 11 1.21 11.12 -21.35
C PRO A 11 -0.24 10.66 -21.46
N ARG A 12 -0.60 10.07 -22.61
CA ARG A 12 -1.95 9.54 -22.86
C ARG A 12 -1.97 8.05 -22.56
N LEU A 13 -3.01 7.60 -21.83
CA LEU A 13 -3.25 6.17 -21.61
C LEU A 13 -3.63 5.50 -22.94
N ARG A 14 -2.81 4.53 -23.36
CA ARG A 14 -3.07 3.71 -24.55
C ARG A 14 -4.18 2.69 -24.25
N PRO A 15 -4.85 2.12 -25.27
CA PRO A 15 -5.82 1.04 -25.06
C PRO A 15 -5.26 -0.14 -24.25
N ALA A 16 -4.03 -0.54 -24.53
CA ALA A 16 -3.33 -1.60 -23.79
C ALA A 16 -3.12 -1.25 -22.30
N ASP A 17 -2.82 0.01 -21.97
CA ASP A 17 -2.66 0.44 -20.58
C ASP A 17 -3.98 0.27 -19.81
N ARG A 18 -5.14 0.49 -20.46
CA ARG A 18 -6.46 0.30 -19.86
C ARG A 18 -6.77 -1.17 -19.60
N GLU A 19 -6.40 -2.05 -20.53
CA GLU A 19 -6.57 -3.50 -20.38
C GLU A 19 -5.77 -4.02 -19.19
N VAL A 20 -4.52 -3.59 -19.05
CA VAL A 20 -3.65 -3.95 -17.92
C VAL A 20 -4.18 -3.39 -16.60
N LEU A 21 -4.69 -2.15 -16.59
CA LEU A 21 -5.35 -1.60 -15.41
C LEU A 21 -6.60 -2.38 -15.03
N TRP A 22 -7.40 -2.83 -16.00
CA TRP A 22 -8.55 -3.68 -15.73
C TRP A 22 -8.15 -5.03 -15.12
N LEU A 23 -7.16 -5.70 -15.71
CA LEU A 23 -6.61 -6.94 -15.16
C LEU A 23 -6.08 -6.72 -13.74
N TYR A 24 -5.34 -5.63 -13.51
CA TYR A 24 -4.84 -5.28 -12.19
C TYR A 24 -5.98 -5.09 -11.17
N LEU A 25 -7.02 -4.33 -11.52
CA LEU A 25 -8.20 -4.13 -10.64
C LEU A 25 -8.92 -5.45 -10.34
N LEU A 26 -9.05 -6.35 -11.33
CA LEU A 26 -9.62 -7.68 -11.11
C LEU A 26 -8.77 -8.47 -10.10
N THR A 27 -7.44 -8.40 -10.17
CA THR A 27 -6.57 -9.03 -9.16
C THR A 27 -6.80 -8.44 -7.77
N ARG A 28 -6.99 -7.11 -7.66
CA ARG A 28 -7.24 -6.47 -6.37
C ARG A 28 -8.60 -6.89 -5.81
N ALA A 29 -9.63 -6.95 -6.64
CA ALA A 29 -10.94 -7.45 -6.25
C ALA A 29 -10.88 -8.89 -5.75
N ALA A 30 -10.11 -9.76 -6.43
CA ALA A 30 -9.86 -11.12 -5.98
C ALA A 30 -9.17 -11.16 -4.61
N VAL A 31 -8.09 -10.38 -4.41
CA VAL A 31 -7.40 -10.28 -3.10
C VAL A 31 -8.34 -9.80 -1.99
N TRP A 32 -9.15 -8.77 -2.24
CA TRP A 32 -10.14 -8.28 -1.28
C TRP A 32 -11.21 -9.33 -0.95
N THR A 33 -11.65 -10.10 -1.94
CA THR A 33 -12.62 -11.19 -1.77
C THR A 33 -12.02 -12.29 -0.90
N THR A 34 -10.78 -12.70 -1.18
CA THR A 34 -10.06 -13.68 -0.38
C THR A 34 -9.87 -13.17 1.06
N ALA A 35 -9.40 -11.93 1.24
CA ALA A 35 -9.24 -11.32 2.57
C ALA A 35 -10.57 -11.30 3.34
N TYR A 36 -11.66 -10.91 2.67
CA TYR A 36 -12.99 -10.93 3.26
C TYR A 36 -13.42 -12.33 3.69
N CYS A 37 -13.20 -13.37 2.87
CA CYS A 37 -13.53 -14.74 3.26
C CYS A 37 -12.65 -15.24 4.42
N THR A 38 -11.34 -14.94 4.40
CA THR A 38 -10.41 -15.42 5.44
C THR A 38 -10.75 -14.89 6.84
N ARG A 39 -11.29 -13.67 6.94
CA ARG A 39 -11.68 -13.08 8.23
C ARG A 39 -12.80 -13.86 8.95
N TRP A 40 -13.58 -14.65 8.21
CA TRP A 40 -14.63 -15.52 8.75
C TRP A 40 -14.11 -16.92 9.08
N LEU A 41 -13.10 -17.38 8.34
CA LEU A 41 -12.54 -18.73 8.50
C LEU A 41 -11.48 -18.82 9.59
N PHE A 42 -10.76 -17.72 9.85
CA PHE A 42 -9.64 -17.65 10.77
C PHE A 42 -9.79 -16.48 11.75
N PRO A 43 -10.77 -16.53 12.67
CA PRO A 43 -10.91 -15.49 13.69
C PRO A 43 -9.72 -15.48 14.67
N ALA A 44 -9.46 -14.34 15.32
CA ALA A 44 -8.31 -14.20 16.23
C ALA A 44 -8.39 -15.11 17.47
N SER A 45 -9.58 -15.56 17.85
CA SER A 45 -9.79 -16.53 18.92
C SER A 45 -10.75 -17.63 18.47
N GLY A 46 -10.45 -18.88 18.84
CA GLY A 46 -11.20 -20.06 18.40
C GLY A 46 -12.69 -20.07 18.80
N ASP A 47 -13.06 -19.29 19.80
CA ASP A 47 -14.44 -19.16 20.29
C ASP A 47 -15.17 -17.93 19.73
N ALA A 48 -14.52 -17.10 18.90
CA ALA A 48 -15.13 -15.90 18.36
C ALA A 48 -16.25 -16.25 17.38
N ARG A 49 -17.46 -15.76 17.69
CA ARG A 49 -18.63 -15.86 16.80
C ARG A 49 -18.79 -14.66 15.86
N VAL A 50 -17.84 -13.73 15.91
CA VAL A 50 -17.86 -12.49 15.13
C VAL A 50 -16.57 -12.42 14.33
N PRO A 51 -16.63 -12.08 13.03
CA PRO A 51 -15.46 -11.98 12.19
C PRO A 51 -14.56 -10.79 12.56
N GLU A 52 -13.26 -10.91 12.26
CA GLU A 52 -12.28 -9.84 12.45
C GLU A 52 -12.66 -8.55 11.67
N PRO A 53 -12.18 -7.37 12.10
CA PRO A 53 -12.35 -6.12 11.36
C PRO A 53 -11.95 -6.27 9.88
N VAL A 54 -12.68 -5.60 8.98
CA VAL A 54 -12.54 -5.76 7.53
C VAL A 54 -11.11 -5.54 7.03
N LEU A 55 -10.35 -4.65 7.68
CA LEU A 55 -8.98 -4.31 7.30
C LEU A 55 -7.92 -5.19 8.00
N ALA A 56 -8.27 -5.93 9.04
CA ALA A 56 -7.33 -6.72 9.83
C ALA A 56 -6.49 -7.73 9.01
N PRO A 57 -7.02 -8.38 7.95
CA PRO A 57 -6.20 -9.26 7.11
C PRO A 57 -5.01 -8.57 6.44
N PHE A 58 -5.08 -7.25 6.24
CA PHE A 58 -4.02 -6.46 5.60
C PHE A 58 -2.97 -5.95 6.58
N GLU A 59 -3.15 -6.17 7.88
CA GLU A 59 -2.28 -5.70 8.95
C GLU A 59 -1.28 -6.77 9.41
N ARG A 60 -0.96 -7.73 8.53
CA ARG A 60 -0.14 -8.91 8.83
C ARG A 60 1.32 -8.76 8.39
N TRP A 61 2.17 -9.62 8.93
CA TRP A 61 3.61 -9.70 8.64
C TRP A 61 4.33 -8.37 8.92
N ASP A 62 5.09 -7.85 7.96
CA ASP A 62 5.94 -6.67 8.12
C ASP A 62 5.18 -5.34 8.27
N TRP A 63 3.85 -5.35 8.13
CA TRP A 63 3.02 -4.15 8.27
C TRP A 63 3.33 -3.39 9.58
N GLY A 64 3.42 -4.10 10.70
CA GLY A 64 3.71 -3.50 12.00
C GLY A 64 5.02 -2.71 12.01
N HIS A 65 6.07 -3.22 11.35
CA HIS A 65 7.36 -2.54 11.24
C HIS A 65 7.24 -1.25 10.43
N PHE A 66 6.63 -1.32 9.24
CA PHE A 66 6.42 -0.14 8.40
C PHE A 66 5.53 0.92 9.06
N LEU A 67 4.45 0.50 9.73
CA LEU A 67 3.55 1.39 10.46
C LEU A 67 4.28 2.10 11.62
N ASN A 68 5.05 1.35 12.41
CA ASN A 68 5.80 1.93 13.53
C ASN A 68 6.83 2.95 13.03
N ILE A 69 7.53 2.68 11.93
CA ILE A 69 8.44 3.67 11.31
C ILE A 69 7.64 4.87 10.77
N ALA A 70 6.51 4.63 10.10
CA ALA A 70 5.68 5.69 9.53
C ALA A 70 5.06 6.60 10.59
N ARG A 71 4.73 6.09 11.77
CA ARG A 71 4.14 6.85 12.89
C ARG A 71 5.21 7.48 13.77
N ASP A 72 6.18 6.69 14.21
CA ASP A 72 7.10 7.05 15.30
C ASP A 72 8.51 7.43 14.80
N GLY A 73 8.82 7.16 13.52
CA GLY A 73 10.14 7.39 12.94
C GLY A 73 11.13 6.24 13.22
N TYR A 74 12.38 6.46 12.80
CA TYR A 74 13.48 5.55 13.13
C TYR A 74 14.03 5.90 14.52
N PHE A 75 14.18 4.87 15.37
CA PHE A 75 14.87 4.95 16.65
C PHE A 75 14.44 6.15 17.55
N PRO A 76 13.15 6.32 17.87
CA PRO A 76 12.68 7.44 18.69
C PRO A 76 13.27 7.49 20.11
N GLY A 77 13.92 6.40 20.57
CA GLY A 77 14.67 6.31 21.83
C GLY A 77 16.12 5.82 21.67
N GLY A 78 16.68 5.87 20.46
CA GLY A 78 17.96 5.25 20.10
C GLY A 78 17.82 3.80 19.60
N PRO A 79 18.84 3.24 18.94
CA PRO A 79 18.82 1.84 18.50
C PRO A 79 18.89 0.92 19.73
N GLY A 80 17.78 0.22 20.01
CA GLY A 80 17.72 -0.79 21.07
C GLY A 80 18.24 -2.14 20.59
N GLU A 81 18.63 -3.00 21.53
CA GLU A 81 18.96 -4.40 21.22
C GLU A 81 17.73 -5.10 20.60
N GLY A 82 17.88 -5.60 19.36
CA GLY A 82 16.83 -6.30 18.62
C GLY A 82 15.92 -5.43 17.74
N ASP A 83 16.17 -4.12 17.63
CA ASP A 83 15.39 -3.22 16.77
C ASP A 83 15.87 -3.29 15.31
N ASN A 84 15.38 -4.27 14.52
CA ASN A 84 15.76 -4.49 13.12
C ASN A 84 15.13 -3.49 12.13
N ARG A 85 14.85 -2.24 12.55
CA ARG A 85 14.14 -1.26 11.70
C ARG A 85 14.96 -0.84 10.49
N GLU A 86 16.28 -0.88 10.57
CA GLU A 86 17.22 -0.61 9.49
C GLU A 86 17.04 -1.55 8.28
N ALA A 87 16.47 -2.74 8.47
CA ALA A 87 16.15 -3.65 7.37
C ALA A 87 14.98 -3.15 6.50
N PHE A 88 14.20 -2.19 6.98
CA PHE A 88 13.04 -1.65 6.28
C PHE A 88 13.40 -0.30 5.68
N PHE A 89 13.38 -0.19 4.35
CA PHE A 89 13.68 1.06 3.64
C PHE A 89 12.62 2.15 3.91
N PRO A 90 13.01 3.44 3.94
CA PRO A 90 12.14 4.53 4.38
C PRO A 90 11.08 4.93 3.34
N GLY A 91 11.19 4.49 2.08
CA GLY A 91 10.32 4.92 0.99
C GLY A 91 8.83 4.71 1.29
N LEU A 92 8.43 3.49 1.66
CA LEU A 92 7.04 3.19 2.01
C LEU A 92 6.59 3.95 3.28
N PRO A 93 7.33 3.95 4.41
CA PRO A 93 6.95 4.73 5.60
C PRO A 93 6.74 6.22 5.34
N LEU A 94 7.60 6.85 4.53
CA LEU A 94 7.48 8.27 4.20
C LEU A 94 6.23 8.57 3.37
N VAL A 95 5.98 7.77 2.33
CA VAL A 95 4.77 7.91 1.50
C VAL A 95 3.53 7.62 2.32
N LEU A 96 3.55 6.60 3.18
CA LEU A 96 2.46 6.25 4.08
C LEU A 96 2.11 7.41 5.03
N ARG A 97 3.13 8.03 5.65
CA ARG A 97 2.95 9.21 6.50
C ARG A 97 2.32 10.37 5.72
N ALA A 98 2.76 10.63 4.50
CA ALA A 98 2.20 11.69 3.66
C ALA A 98 0.73 11.43 3.28
N VAL A 99 0.40 10.20 2.85
CA VAL A 99 -0.98 9.83 2.49
C VAL A 99 -1.90 9.83 3.72
N HIS A 100 -1.38 9.49 4.90
CA HIS A 100 -2.15 9.51 6.14
C HIS A 100 -2.70 10.91 6.50
N VAL A 101 -2.04 11.99 6.05
CA VAL A 101 -2.54 13.37 6.21
C VAL A 101 -3.89 13.55 5.50
N LEU A 102 -4.10 12.86 4.37
CA LEU A 102 -5.33 12.92 3.59
C LEU A 102 -6.33 11.82 3.98
N VAL A 103 -5.81 10.66 4.38
CA VAL A 103 -6.59 9.49 4.79
C VAL A 103 -6.22 9.16 6.25
N PRO A 104 -6.97 9.67 7.24
CA PRO A 104 -6.63 9.56 8.67
C PRO A 104 -6.90 8.16 9.25
N HIS A 105 -6.59 7.12 8.48
CA HIS A 105 -6.60 5.72 8.88
C HIS A 105 -5.40 5.01 8.24
N TRP A 106 -4.45 4.57 9.05
CA TRP A 106 -3.15 4.04 8.58
C TRP A 106 -3.29 2.88 7.59
N THR A 107 -4.08 1.86 7.93
CA THR A 107 -4.28 0.70 7.05
C THR A 107 -4.92 1.06 5.72
N ALA A 108 -5.93 1.95 5.72
CA ALA A 108 -6.54 2.45 4.49
C ALA A 108 -5.56 3.27 3.64
N ALA A 109 -4.73 4.12 4.27
CA ALA A 109 -3.66 4.84 3.60
C ALA A 109 -2.64 3.88 2.95
N GLY A 110 -2.23 2.82 3.66
CA GLY A 110 -1.34 1.78 3.13
C GLY A 110 -1.94 1.03 1.95
N LEU A 111 -3.23 0.69 2.01
CA LEU A 111 -3.94 0.05 0.91
C LEU A 111 -4.06 0.97 -0.31
N LEU A 112 -4.27 2.27 -0.11
CA LEU A 112 -4.27 3.26 -1.19
C LEU A 112 -2.88 3.37 -1.85
N VAL A 113 -1.82 3.42 -1.04
CA VAL A 113 -0.43 3.44 -1.56
C VAL A 113 -0.16 2.18 -2.38
N SER A 114 -0.52 0.99 -1.87
CA SER A 114 -0.36 -0.28 -2.58
C SER A 114 -1.17 -0.33 -3.88
N LEU A 115 -2.41 0.18 -3.88
CA LEU A 115 -3.28 0.25 -5.05
C LEU A 115 -2.65 1.12 -6.16
N VAL A 116 -2.17 2.31 -5.81
CA VAL A 116 -1.59 3.25 -6.76
C VAL A 116 -0.23 2.77 -7.25
N ALA A 117 0.66 2.35 -6.36
CA ALA A 117 1.99 1.86 -6.73
C ALA A 117 1.89 0.60 -7.61
N GLY A 118 0.97 -0.32 -7.30
CA GLY A 118 0.73 -1.50 -8.12
C GLY A 118 0.17 -1.17 -9.51
N ALA A 119 -0.74 -0.20 -9.62
CA ALA A 119 -1.24 0.28 -10.91
C ALA A 119 -0.12 0.90 -11.77
N VAL A 120 0.73 1.73 -11.15
CA VAL A 120 1.90 2.33 -11.82
C VAL A 120 2.85 1.24 -12.30
N ALA A 121 3.18 0.27 -11.45
CA ALA A 121 4.05 -0.85 -11.81
C ALA A 121 3.47 -1.70 -12.95
N ALA A 122 2.18 -2.01 -12.91
CA ALA A 122 1.51 -2.80 -13.94
C ALA A 122 1.58 -2.11 -15.32
N VAL A 123 1.26 -0.81 -15.37
CA VAL A 123 1.36 -0.01 -16.61
C VAL A 123 2.81 0.12 -17.08
N ALA A 124 3.75 0.32 -16.17
CA ALA A 124 5.17 0.43 -16.51
C ALA A 124 5.73 -0.88 -17.11
N LEU A 125 5.32 -2.02 -16.58
CA LEU A 125 5.76 -3.34 -17.07
C LEU A 125 5.14 -3.73 -18.41
N ALA A 126 3.97 -3.17 -18.75
CA ALA A 126 3.30 -3.40 -20.03
C ALA A 126 3.82 -2.53 -21.20
N ARG A 127 4.96 -1.85 -21.02
CA ARG A 127 5.61 -1.00 -22.02
C ARG A 127 6.84 -1.67 -22.57
#